data_AF-A0A661T516-F1
#
_entry.id   AF-A0A661T516-F1
#
_cell.length_a   1.000
_cell.length_b   1.000
_cell.length_c   1.000
_cell.angle_alpha   90.00
_cell.angle_beta   90.00
_cell.angle_gamma   90.00
#
_symmetry.space_group_name_H-M   'P 1'
#
loop_
_entity.id
_entity.type
_entity.pdbx_description
1 polymer ?
#
loop_
_entity_poly.entity_id
_entity_poly.type
_entity_poly.pdbx_seq_one_letter_code
_entity_poly.pdbx_strand_id
1 'polypeptide(L)'
;PHVTMGWDSSCRAVQSDKWENMGYGPFSHVWENNTPAEFRRYLEMAKRFIEESGQDLPLFINAWNEWPEASYLEPDTLHGTGYLEAVRKVCGQRAAALKPNPAEPEPKNIEH
;
A
#
# COMPACT_ATOMS: atom_id res chain seq x y z
N PRO A 1 -7.75 6.95 -4.96
CA PRO A 1 -6.60 7.58 -4.25
C PRO A 1 -5.34 6.70 -4.37
N HIS A 2 -4.16 7.27 -4.15
CA HIS A 2 -2.87 6.54 -4.20
C HIS A 2 -2.16 6.65 -2.85
N VAL A 3 -1.74 5.51 -2.29
CA VAL A 3 -1.09 5.44 -0.97
C VAL A 3 0.22 4.67 -1.09
N THR A 4 1.29 5.16 -0.49
CA THR A 4 2.57 4.45 -0.33
C THR A 4 2.92 4.34 1.15
N MET A 5 3.70 3.32 1.52
CA MET A 5 4.17 3.18 2.90
C MET A 5 5.37 4.08 3.23
N GLY A 6 6.08 4.56 2.21
CA GLY A 6 7.27 5.39 2.36
C GLY A 6 7.73 5.95 1.02
N TRP A 7 8.83 6.72 1.07
CA TRP A 7 9.58 7.17 -0.10
C TRP A 7 11.00 7.54 0.34
N ASP A 8 12.00 6.80 -0.12
CA ASP A 8 13.41 7.12 0.03
C ASP A 8 14.20 6.55 -1.15
N SER A 9 14.64 7.45 -2.03
CA SER A 9 15.45 7.10 -3.19
C SER A 9 16.95 7.31 -3.00
N SER A 10 17.38 7.71 -1.79
CA SER A 10 18.76 8.11 -1.50
C SER A 10 19.76 6.96 -1.64
N CYS A 11 19.32 5.70 -1.52
CA CYS A 11 20.18 4.54 -1.76
C CYS A 11 20.68 4.44 -3.22
N ARG A 12 20.06 5.19 -4.15
CA ARG A 12 20.50 5.30 -5.55
C ARG A 12 21.52 6.42 -5.76
N ALA A 13 21.87 7.19 -4.71
CA ALA A 13 22.85 8.26 -4.79
C ALA A 13 24.25 7.68 -4.99
N VAL A 14 25.01 8.28 -5.89
CA VAL A 14 26.47 8.10 -5.92
C VAL A 14 27.05 8.93 -4.78
N GLN A 15 27.70 8.29 -3.82
CA GLN A 15 28.17 8.94 -2.58
C GLN A 15 29.20 10.06 -2.81
N SER A 16 29.92 10.05 -3.94
CA SER A 16 30.87 11.09 -4.31
C SER A 16 30.24 12.32 -4.94
N ASP A 17 28.96 12.26 -5.31
CA ASP A 17 28.26 13.37 -5.94
C ASP A 17 27.86 14.42 -4.89
N LYS A 18 27.72 15.66 -5.35
CA LYS A 18 27.24 16.74 -4.50
C LYS A 18 25.75 16.56 -4.23
N TRP A 19 25.35 16.74 -2.97
CA TRP A 19 23.95 16.76 -2.58
C TRP A 19 23.28 18.04 -3.07
N GLU A 20 22.76 18.01 -4.29
CA GLU A 20 22.05 19.12 -4.92
C GLU A 20 20.60 18.68 -5.20
N ASN A 21 19.63 19.53 -4.84
CA ASN A 21 18.22 19.24 -5.09
C ASN A 21 17.91 19.43 -6.59
N MET A 22 18.06 18.35 -7.34
CA MET A 22 17.83 18.28 -8.79
C MET A 22 16.37 17.96 -9.14
N GLY A 23 15.46 17.99 -8.16
CA GLY A 23 14.06 17.57 -8.33
C GLY A 23 13.89 16.07 -8.14
N TYR A 24 13.75 15.32 -9.24
CA TYR A 24 13.54 13.87 -9.22
C TYR A 24 14.86 13.11 -9.33
N GLY A 25 15.07 12.14 -8.44
CA GLY A 25 16.29 11.34 -8.36
C GLY A 25 16.74 11.10 -6.92
N PRO A 26 17.93 10.53 -6.72
CA PRO A 26 18.41 10.10 -5.41
C PRO A 26 18.64 11.22 -4.40
N PHE A 27 18.70 12.48 -4.86
CA PHE A 27 18.85 13.67 -4.03
C PHE A 27 17.50 14.38 -3.75
N SER A 28 16.40 13.64 -3.89
CA SER A 28 15.04 14.15 -3.64
C SER A 28 14.64 14.04 -2.16
N HIS A 29 13.43 14.48 -1.85
CA HIS A 29 12.88 14.41 -0.49
C HIS A 29 12.75 12.96 -0.01
N VAL A 30 13.06 12.74 1.27
CA VAL A 30 12.89 11.46 1.96
C VAL A 30 11.72 11.58 2.94
N TRP A 31 10.95 10.50 3.08
CA TRP A 31 9.86 10.41 4.03
C TRP A 31 10.30 9.60 5.25
N GLU A 32 10.04 10.16 6.43
CA GLU A 32 10.38 9.55 7.71
C GLU A 32 9.17 8.93 8.39
N ASN A 33 9.41 8.10 9.41
CA ASN A 33 8.38 7.44 10.22
C ASN A 33 7.46 6.50 9.43
N ASN A 34 8.02 5.83 8.43
CA ASN A 34 7.37 4.82 7.59
C ASN A 34 7.06 3.55 8.39
N THR A 35 6.16 3.62 9.36
CA THR A 35 5.77 2.49 10.21
C THR A 35 4.48 1.83 9.70
N PRO A 36 4.24 0.54 10.00
CA PRO A 36 2.95 -0.09 9.72
C PRO A 36 1.75 0.65 10.32
N ALA A 37 1.94 1.33 11.46
CA ALA A 37 0.89 2.10 12.12
C ALA A 37 0.51 3.37 11.33
N GLU A 38 1.50 4.14 10.87
CA GLU A 38 1.26 5.32 10.04
C GLU A 38 0.70 4.94 8.67
N PHE A 39 1.23 3.88 8.05
CA PHE A 39 0.68 3.36 6.80
C PHE A 39 -0.80 2.97 6.95
N ARG A 40 -1.18 2.29 8.04
CA ARG A 40 -2.58 1.99 8.36
C ARG A 40 -3.43 3.26 8.44
N ARG A 41 -2.92 4.31 9.10
CA ARG A 41 -3.63 5.59 9.24
C ARG A 41 -3.91 6.22 7.86
N TYR A 42 -2.95 6.18 6.94
CA TYR A 42 -3.15 6.69 5.58
C TYR A 42 -4.12 5.83 4.77
N LEU A 43 -4.10 4.51 4.92
CA LEU A 43 -5.10 3.62 4.32
C LEU A 43 -6.52 3.94 4.83
N GLU A 44 -6.68 4.16 6.13
CA GLU A 44 -7.97 4.57 6.73
C GLU A 44 -8.44 5.93 6.17
N MET A 45 -7.53 6.89 5.99
CA MET A 45 -7.85 8.17 5.35
C MET A 45 -8.30 7.99 3.90
N ALA A 46 -7.59 7.18 3.13
CA ALA A 46 -7.94 6.92 1.73
C ALA A 46 -9.27 6.18 1.61
N LYS A 47 -9.54 5.23 2.50
CA LYS A 47 -10.83 4.53 2.59
C LYS A 47 -11.98 5.50 2.88
N ARG A 48 -11.85 6.36 3.90
CA ARG A 48 -12.84 7.40 4.21
C ARG A 48 -13.09 8.32 3.02
N PHE A 49 -12.04 8.76 2.35
CA PHE A 49 -12.16 9.59 1.14
C PHE A 49 -12.98 8.90 0.04
N ILE A 50 -12.78 7.61 -0.19
CA ILE A 50 -13.56 6.84 -1.18
C ILE A 50 -15.03 6.77 -0.73
N GLU A 51 -15.27 6.39 0.52
CA GLU A 51 -16.62 6.26 1.09
C GLU A 51 -17.41 7.58 1.05
N GLU A 52 -16.75 8.70 1.37
CA GLU A 52 -17.35 10.05 1.36
C GLU A 52 -17.54 10.61 -0.05
N SER A 53 -16.79 10.11 -1.06
CA SER A 53 -16.89 10.59 -2.43
C SER A 53 -18.21 10.26 -3.13
N GLY A 54 -18.94 9.26 -2.63
CA GLY A 54 -20.14 8.72 -3.26
C GLY A 54 -19.90 8.08 -4.63
N GLN A 55 -18.63 7.84 -5.00
CA GLN A 55 -18.20 7.28 -6.27
C GLN A 55 -17.53 5.92 -6.05
N ASP A 56 -17.61 5.06 -7.06
CA ASP A 56 -16.85 3.81 -7.10
C ASP A 56 -15.41 4.11 -7.54
N LEU A 57 -14.55 4.46 -6.57
CA LEU A 57 -13.16 4.82 -6.81
C LEU A 57 -12.20 3.71 -6.37
N PRO A 58 -11.25 3.29 -7.22
CA PRO A 58 -10.20 2.37 -6.81
C PRO A 58 -9.21 3.02 -5.83
N LEU A 59 -8.70 2.20 -4.91
CA LEU A 59 -7.51 2.49 -4.11
C LEU A 59 -6.30 1.85 -4.77
N PHE A 60 -5.28 2.65 -5.06
CA PHE A 60 -3.98 2.18 -5.53
C PHE A 60 -2.98 2.23 -4.37
N ILE A 61 -2.18 1.17 -4.24
CA ILE A 61 -1.11 1.07 -3.25
C ILE A 61 0.21 0.89 -3.99
N ASN A 62 1.17 1.77 -3.69
CA ASN A 62 2.53 1.68 -4.20
C ASN A 62 3.48 1.16 -3.12
N ALA A 63 4.34 0.20 -3.43
CA ALA A 63 4.22 -0.84 -4.45
C ALA A 63 4.40 -2.19 -3.75
N TRP A 64 4.28 -3.30 -4.49
CA TRP A 64 4.62 -4.59 -3.89
C TRP A 64 6.11 -4.63 -3.46
N ASN A 65 7.02 -4.25 -4.36
CA ASN A 65 8.46 -4.47 -4.18
C ASN A 65 9.35 -3.33 -4.71
N GLU A 66 8.99 -2.07 -4.47
CA GLU A 66 9.81 -0.93 -4.87
C GLU A 66 10.85 -0.57 -3.79
N TRP A 67 11.75 -1.51 -3.56
CA TRP A 67 12.83 -1.40 -2.56
C TRP A 67 13.81 -0.24 -2.79
N PRO A 68 14.26 0.06 -4.02
CA PRO A 68 15.17 1.19 -4.26
C PRO A 68 14.58 2.56 -3.98
N GLU A 69 13.27 2.64 -3.71
CA GLU A 69 12.56 3.87 -3.32
C GLU A 69 11.93 3.75 -1.93
N ALA A 70 12.33 2.74 -1.15
CA ALA A 70 11.75 2.39 0.16
C ALA A 70 10.21 2.41 0.18
N SER A 71 9.60 1.97 -0.92
CA SER A 71 8.15 2.00 -1.19
C SER A 71 7.63 0.57 -1.40
N TYR A 72 7.86 -0.32 -0.44
CA TYR A 72 7.57 -1.75 -0.58
C TYR A 72 6.51 -2.23 0.42
N LEU A 73 5.71 -3.23 0.02
CA LEU A 73 4.79 -3.96 0.91
C LEU A 73 5.28 -5.38 1.19
N GLU A 74 6.24 -5.87 0.41
CA GLU A 74 6.89 -7.16 0.60
C GLU A 74 7.41 -7.29 2.04
N PRO A 75 7.22 -8.44 2.70
CA PRO A 75 7.69 -8.63 4.06
C PRO A 75 9.20 -8.39 4.19
N ASP A 76 9.55 -7.60 5.19
CA ASP A 76 10.93 -7.21 5.47
C ASP A 76 11.45 -7.91 6.76
N THR A 77 12.69 -7.62 7.14
CA THR A 77 13.27 -8.13 8.40
C THR A 77 12.97 -7.26 9.62
N LEU A 78 12.43 -6.06 9.43
CA LEU A 78 12.22 -5.06 10.49
C LEU A 78 10.80 -5.10 11.07
N HIS A 79 9.82 -5.13 10.19
CA HIS A 79 8.37 -5.15 10.42
C HIS A 79 7.71 -6.47 9.99
N GLY A 80 8.41 -7.35 9.28
CA GLY A 80 7.85 -8.63 8.83
C GLY A 80 6.64 -8.41 7.94
N THR A 81 5.50 -9.01 8.28
CA THR A 81 4.23 -8.82 7.57
C THR A 81 3.44 -7.58 8.01
N GLY A 82 4.04 -6.68 8.81
CA GLY A 82 3.35 -5.56 9.44
C GLY A 82 2.52 -4.69 8.48
N TYR A 83 3.05 -4.34 7.31
CA TYR A 83 2.31 -3.57 6.30
C TYR A 83 1.16 -4.36 5.68
N LEU A 84 1.32 -5.66 5.46
CA LEU A 84 0.25 -6.54 4.97
C LEU A 84 -0.88 -6.68 5.99
N GLU A 85 -0.54 -6.78 7.28
CA GLU A 85 -1.54 -6.78 8.35
C GLU A 85 -2.27 -5.43 8.44
N ALA A 86 -1.60 -4.31 8.15
CA ALA A 86 -2.26 -3.01 8.05
C ALA A 86 -3.29 -2.97 6.90
N VAL A 87 -2.92 -3.45 5.70
CA VAL A 87 -3.86 -3.59 4.57
C VAL A 87 -5.02 -4.49 4.94
N ARG A 88 -4.76 -5.66 5.52
CA ARG A 88 -5.80 -6.62 5.94
C ARG A 88 -6.78 -6.00 6.94
N LYS A 89 -6.30 -5.21 7.91
CA LYS A 89 -7.17 -4.56 8.90
C LYS A 89 -8.11 -3.54 8.28
N VAL A 90 -7.68 -2.81 7.24
CA VAL A 90 -8.47 -1.73 6.63
C VAL A 90 -9.35 -2.23 5.47
N CYS A 91 -8.77 -3.08 4.62
CA CYS A 91 -9.36 -3.53 3.35
C CYS A 91 -9.76 -5.01 3.35
N GLY A 92 -9.21 -5.82 4.26
CA GLY A 92 -9.43 -7.28 4.30
C GLY A 92 -10.71 -7.70 5.03
N GLN A 93 -11.45 -6.77 5.63
CA GLN A 93 -12.79 -7.05 6.12
C GLN A 93 -13.73 -7.17 4.91
N ARG A 94 -14.19 -8.39 4.62
CA ARG A 94 -15.32 -8.58 3.71
C ARG A 94 -16.46 -7.68 4.19
N ALA A 95 -17.00 -6.84 3.30
CA ALA A 95 -18.31 -6.24 3.53
C ALA A 95 -19.24 -7.38 3.95
N ALA A 96 -19.93 -7.22 5.08
CA ALA A 96 -20.84 -8.23 5.60
C ALA A 96 -21.77 -8.69 4.46
N ALA A 97 -21.55 -9.92 3.99
CA ALA A 97 -22.23 -10.55 2.89
C ALA A 97 -22.61 -9.61 1.72
N LEU A 98 -21.69 -9.43 0.76
CA LEU A 98 -22.16 -9.27 -0.63
C LEU A 98 -23.08 -10.47 -0.89
N LYS A 99 -24.38 -10.22 -1.04
CA LYS A 99 -25.33 -11.28 -1.39
C LYS A 99 -24.78 -11.98 -2.64
N PRO A 100 -24.75 -13.31 -2.70
CA PRO A 100 -24.28 -14.01 -3.88
C PRO A 100 -25.02 -13.48 -5.10
N ASN A 101 -24.26 -13.21 -6.16
CA ASN A 101 -24.83 -12.79 -7.44
C ASN A 101 -25.78 -13.90 -7.91
N PRO A 102 -27.08 -13.63 -8.17
CA PRO A 102 -28.01 -14.67 -8.62
C PRO A 102 -27.64 -15.31 -9.96
N ALA A 103 -26.60 -14.82 -10.65
CA ALA A 103 -26.07 -15.38 -11.89
C ALA A 103 -24.90 -16.38 -11.71
N GLU A 104 -24.37 -16.59 -10.50
CA GLU A 104 -23.32 -17.59 -10.28
C GLU A 104 -23.93 -18.97 -9.96
N PRO A 105 -23.67 -20.00 -10.78
CA PRO A 105 -24.13 -21.35 -10.45
C PRO A 105 -23.38 -21.88 -9.23
N GLU A 106 -24.13 -22.50 -8.31
CA GLU A 106 -23.64 -23.16 -7.09
C GLU A 106 -22.39 -24.02 -7.37
N PRO A 107 -21.36 -23.96 -6.51
CA PRO A 107 -20.16 -24.77 -6.68
C PRO A 107 -20.55 -26.26 -6.61
N LYS A 108 -20.29 -26.99 -7.69
CA LYS A 108 -20.54 -28.44 -7.73
C LYS A 108 -19.60 -29.12 -6.73
N ASN A 109 -20.17 -29.73 -5.71
CA ASN A 109 -19.48 -30.69 -4.85
C ASN A 109 -18.93 -31.81 -5.75
N ILE A 110 -17.61 -31.87 -5.91
CA ILE A 110 -16.93 -33.01 -6.47
C ILE A 110 -16.57 -33.89 -5.28
N GLU A 111 -17.38 -34.92 -5.02
CA GLU A 111 -17.01 -35.99 -4.11
C GLU A 111 -15.89 -36.81 -4.77
N HIS A 112 -14.81 -37.06 -4.02
CA HIS A 112 -13.69 -37.92 -4.39
C HIS A 112 -13.98 -39.39 -4.06
#